data_AF-A0A842NVK4-F1
#
_entry.id   AF-A0A842NVK4-F1
#
_cell.length_a   1.000
_cell.length_b   1.000
_cell.length_c   1.000
_cell.angle_alpha   90.00
_cell.angle_beta   90.00
_cell.angle_gamma   90.00
#
_symmetry.space_group_name_H-M   'P 1'
#
loop_
_entity.id
_entity.type
_entity.pdbx_description
1 polymer ?
#
loop_
_entity_poly.entity_id
_entity_poly.type
_entity_poly.pdbx_seq_one_letter_code
_entity_poly.pdbx_strand_id
1 'polypeptide(L)'
;MGESLETAKSTLERVMEALRGSSKASESELRDLLTRLQAARNTLIQNERKIWLRTKAGKEMLSDYGEASLKLLGAVESGSGLEEALTEVEVQAKRISDEIRKRSMVVT
;
A
#
# COMPACT_ATOMS: atom_id res chain seq x y z
N MET A 1 -1.56 -16.26 -7.90
CA MET A 1 -0.26 -15.91 -7.25
C MET A 1 0.17 -14.48 -7.58
N GLY A 2 -0.03 -14.02 -8.83
CA GLY A 2 0.05 -12.61 -9.20
C GLY A 2 -1.19 -11.80 -8.79
N GLU A 3 -2.37 -12.41 -8.73
CA GLU A 3 -3.64 -11.69 -8.54
C GLU A 3 -3.69 -10.78 -7.31
N SER A 4 -3.39 -11.22 -6.08
CA SER A 4 -3.46 -10.33 -4.90
C SER A 4 -2.48 -9.16 -4.95
N LEU A 5 -1.30 -9.37 -5.53
CA LEU A 5 -0.29 -8.31 -5.71
C LEU A 5 -0.69 -7.34 -6.83
N GLU A 6 -1.18 -7.87 -7.95
CA GLU A 6 -1.72 -7.09 -9.07
C GLU A 6 -2.96 -6.30 -8.64
N THR A 7 -3.85 -6.89 -7.82
CA THR A 7 -5.01 -6.22 -7.23
C THR A 7 -4.56 -5.10 -6.30
N ALA A 8 -3.61 -5.33 -5.39
CA ALA A 8 -3.10 -4.27 -4.51
C ALA A 8 -2.45 -3.13 -5.32
N LYS A 9 -1.65 -3.45 -6.34
CA LYS A 9 -1.03 -2.45 -7.23
C LYS A 9 -2.07 -1.66 -8.01
N SER A 10 -3.04 -2.33 -8.64
CA SER A 10 -4.11 -1.72 -9.41
C SER A 10 -5.02 -0.85 -8.55
N THR A 11 -5.34 -1.29 -7.33
CA THR A 11 -6.14 -0.51 -6.38
C THR A 11 -5.38 0.76 -5.95
N LEU A 12 -4.09 0.68 -5.65
CA LEU A 12 -3.27 1.86 -5.34
C LEU A 12 -3.17 2.83 -6.52
N GLU A 13 -3.09 2.33 -7.75
CA GLU A 13 -3.11 3.18 -8.95
C GLU A 13 -4.43 3.92 -9.07
N ARG A 14 -5.56 3.23 -8.88
CA ARG A 14 -6.89 3.85 -8.88
C ARG A 14 -7.06 4.88 -7.77
N VAL A 15 -6.51 4.62 -6.58
CA VAL A 15 -6.45 5.58 -5.46
C VAL A 15 -5.68 6.84 -5.86
N MET A 16 -4.49 6.70 -6.47
CA MET A 16 -3.68 7.83 -6.92
C MET A 16 -4.37 8.64 -8.03
N GLU A 17 -5.05 7.96 -8.97
CA GLU A 17 -5.85 8.62 -10.01
C GLU A 17 -7.06 9.37 -9.42
N ALA A 18 -7.78 8.74 -8.49
CA ALA A 18 -8.92 9.35 -7.81
C ALA A 18 -8.49 10.57 -6.97
N LEU A 19 -7.32 10.50 -6.31
CA LEU A 19 -6.73 11.65 -5.61
C LEU A 19 -6.35 12.77 -6.58
N ARG A 20 -5.72 12.48 -7.72
CA ARG A 20 -5.38 13.49 -8.75
C ARG A 20 -6.62 14.16 -9.36
N GLY A 21 -7.73 13.43 -9.46
CA GLY A 21 -9.02 13.96 -9.91
C GLY A 21 -9.82 14.67 -8.82
N SER A 22 -9.43 14.54 -7.55
CA SER A 22 -10.13 15.15 -6.41
C SER A 22 -9.72 16.61 -6.23
N SER A 23 -10.61 17.54 -6.56
CA SER A 23 -10.40 18.99 -6.38
C SER A 23 -10.57 19.46 -4.92
N LYS A 24 -10.71 18.53 -3.96
CA LYS A 24 -11.07 18.83 -2.56
C LYS A 24 -9.88 19.02 -1.61
N ALA A 25 -8.69 18.55 -1.96
CA ALA A 25 -7.49 18.68 -1.11
C ALA A 25 -6.59 19.79 -1.64
N SER A 26 -5.88 20.48 -0.74
CA SER A 26 -4.90 21.49 -1.14
C SER A 26 -3.79 20.83 -1.95
N GLU A 27 -3.25 21.52 -2.97
CA GLU A 27 -2.21 20.95 -3.86
C GLU A 27 -1.01 20.37 -3.06
N SER A 28 -0.64 21.01 -1.95
CA SER A 28 0.40 20.52 -1.04
C SER A 28 0.03 19.23 -0.31
N GLU A 29 -1.20 19.10 0.18
CA GLU A 29 -1.69 17.91 0.88
C GLU A 29 -1.79 16.73 -0.09
N LEU A 30 -2.29 17.00 -1.30
CA LEU A 30 -2.43 16.02 -2.36
C LEU A 30 -1.05 15.49 -2.81
N ARG A 31 -0.04 16.37 -2.84
CA ARG A 31 1.36 15.99 -3.15
C ARG A 31 2.00 15.13 -2.06
N ASP A 32 1.74 15.45 -0.79
CA ASP A 32 2.21 14.66 0.35
C ASP A 32 1.57 13.26 0.35
N LEU A 33 0.25 13.19 0.20
CA LEU A 33 -0.52 11.95 0.09
C LEU A 33 -0.02 11.06 -1.06
N LEU A 34 0.17 11.63 -2.25
CA LEU A 34 0.72 10.91 -3.40
C LEU A 34 2.13 10.39 -3.13
N THR A 35 2.97 11.18 -2.46
CA THR A 35 4.35 10.78 -2.13
C THR A 35 4.36 9.59 -1.16
N ARG A 36 3.53 9.63 -0.11
CA ARG A 36 3.38 8.54 0.88
C ARG A 36 2.86 7.26 0.23
N LEU A 37 1.81 7.37 -0.59
CA LEU A 37 1.26 6.27 -1.38
C LEU A 37 2.29 5.65 -2.33
N GLN A 38 3.09 6.49 -2.98
CA GLN A 38 4.10 6.04 -3.92
C GLN A 38 5.26 5.33 -3.20
N ALA A 39 5.64 5.75 -2.00
CA ALA A 39 6.59 5.03 -1.15
C ALA A 39 6.06 3.65 -0.73
N ALA A 40 4.79 3.56 -0.36
CA ALA A 40 4.14 2.30 -0.01
C ALA A 40 4.08 1.33 -1.22
N ARG A 41 3.70 1.84 -2.41
CA ARG A 41 3.72 1.07 -3.67
C ARG A 41 5.13 0.59 -4.03
N ASN A 42 6.14 1.44 -3.88
CA ASN A 42 7.53 1.07 -4.17
C ASN A 42 8.01 -0.06 -3.27
N THR A 43 7.58 -0.06 -2.00
CA THR A 43 7.87 -1.17 -1.06
C THR A 43 7.30 -2.49 -1.56
N LEU A 44 6.08 -2.50 -2.11
CA LEU A 44 5.49 -3.69 -2.74
C LEU A 44 6.27 -4.16 -3.98
N ILE A 45 6.55 -3.24 -4.92
CA ILE A 45 7.22 -3.56 -6.20
C ILE A 45 8.62 -4.13 -5.96
N GLN A 46 9.40 -3.52 -5.06
CA GLN A 46 10.74 -4.01 -4.74
C GLN A 46 10.74 -5.42 -4.15
N ASN A 47 9.61 -5.87 -3.61
CA ASN A 47 9.51 -7.12 -2.89
C ASN A 47 8.71 -8.21 -3.61
N GLU A 48 8.01 -7.89 -4.70
CA GLU A 48 7.18 -8.85 -5.46
C GLU A 48 7.95 -10.11 -5.89
N ARG A 49 9.25 -9.97 -6.14
CA ARG A 49 10.13 -11.06 -6.60
C ARG A 49 10.67 -11.92 -5.45
N LYS A 50 10.45 -11.53 -4.20
CA LYS A 50 10.97 -12.25 -3.03
C LYS A 50 10.14 -13.51 -2.77
N ILE A 51 10.84 -14.64 -2.65
CA ILE A 51 10.24 -15.97 -2.43
C ILE A 51 9.39 -16.00 -1.16
N TRP A 52 9.73 -15.23 -0.12
CA TRP A 52 9.00 -15.23 1.14
C TRP A 52 7.57 -14.67 1.04
N LEU A 53 7.28 -13.76 0.09
CA LEU A 53 5.90 -13.30 -0.18
C LEU A 53 5.00 -14.42 -0.69
N ARG A 54 5.59 -15.53 -1.16
CA ARG A 54 4.87 -16.72 -1.59
C ARG A 54 4.52 -17.67 -0.44
N THR A 55 5.06 -17.41 0.76
CA THR A 55 4.73 -18.20 1.97
C THR A 55 3.35 -17.84 2.51
N LYS A 56 2.80 -18.66 3.40
CA LYS A 56 1.48 -18.40 4.02
C LYS A 56 1.43 -17.01 4.69
N ALA A 57 2.42 -16.69 5.52
CA ALA A 57 2.53 -15.39 6.18
C ALA A 57 2.67 -14.22 5.19
N GLY A 58 3.45 -14.41 4.11
CA GLY A 58 3.59 -13.40 3.05
C GLY A 58 2.27 -13.15 2.30
N LYS A 59 1.49 -14.21 2.04
CA LYS A 59 0.16 -14.11 1.42
C LYS A 59 -0.85 -13.39 2.32
N GLU A 60 -0.86 -13.71 3.61
CA GLU A 60 -1.73 -13.05 4.60
C GLU A 60 -1.40 -11.55 4.67
N MET A 61 -0.12 -11.17 4.75
CA MET A 61 0.29 -9.76 4.73
C MET A 61 -0.10 -9.02 3.44
N LEU A 62 -0.02 -9.70 2.28
CA LEU A 62 -0.47 -9.12 1.01
C LEU A 62 -1.99 -8.96 0.93
N SER A 63 -2.75 -9.89 1.52
CA SER A 63 -4.20 -9.79 1.64
C SER A 63 -4.57 -8.60 2.52
N ASP A 64 -4.00 -8.51 3.73
CA ASP A 64 -4.20 -7.41 4.66
C ASP A 64 -3.89 -6.05 4.01
N TYR A 65 -2.80 -5.99 3.23
CA TYR A 65 -2.41 -4.80 2.48
C TYR A 65 -3.44 -4.46 1.38
N GLY A 66 -3.92 -5.46 0.64
CA GLY A 66 -4.94 -5.30 -0.39
C GLY A 66 -6.26 -4.79 0.19
N GLU A 67 -6.68 -5.31 1.34
CA GLU A 67 -7.86 -4.86 2.07
C GLU A 67 -7.72 -3.41 2.56
N ALA A 68 -6.58 -3.04 3.12
CA ALA A 68 -6.29 -1.66 3.51
C ALA A 68 -6.31 -0.72 2.28
N SER A 69 -5.80 -1.17 1.13
CA SER A 69 -5.82 -0.40 -0.11
C SER A 69 -7.25 -0.19 -0.64
N LEU A 70 -8.12 -1.20 -0.50
CA LEU A 70 -9.54 -1.10 -0.88
C LEU A 70 -10.30 -0.15 0.05
N LYS A 71 -10.03 -0.20 1.36
CA LYS A 71 -10.58 0.78 2.31
C LYS A 71 -10.16 2.20 1.95
N LEU A 72 -8.89 2.40 1.60
CA LEU A 72 -8.40 3.70 1.16
C LEU A 72 -9.09 4.19 -0.11
N LEU A 73 -9.34 3.29 -1.07
CA LEU A 73 -10.14 3.63 -2.25
C LEU A 73 -11.55 4.10 -1.88
N GLY A 74 -12.24 3.35 -1.01
CA GLY A 74 -13.56 3.75 -0.52
C GLY A 74 -13.54 5.06 0.28
N ALA A 75 -12.48 5.34 1.04
CA ALA A 75 -12.29 6.60 1.77
C ALA A 75 -12.06 7.79 0.82
N VAL A 76 -11.30 7.58 -0.25
CA VAL A 76 -11.10 8.59 -1.31
C VAL A 76 -12.42 8.87 -2.05
N GLU A 77 -13.16 7.82 -2.42
CA GLU A 77 -14.44 7.94 -3.14
C GLU A 77 -15.53 8.60 -2.28
N SER A 78 -15.60 8.26 -0.99
CA SER A 78 -16.55 8.86 -0.05
C SER A 78 -16.13 10.26 0.42
N GLY A 79 -14.85 10.62 0.29
CA GLY A 79 -14.28 11.87 0.80
C GLY A 79 -14.24 11.96 2.33
N SER A 80 -14.26 10.82 3.03
CA SER A 80 -14.26 10.72 4.49
C SER A 80 -13.34 9.61 4.97
N GLY A 81 -12.71 9.77 6.13
CA GLY A 81 -11.83 8.74 6.70
C GLY A 81 -10.52 8.51 5.95
N LEU A 82 -10.10 9.46 5.10
CA LEU A 82 -8.91 9.32 4.23
C LEU A 82 -7.63 9.10 5.04
N GLU A 83 -7.41 9.89 6.09
CA GLU A 83 -6.18 9.83 6.90
C GLU A 83 -6.09 8.52 7.69
N GLU A 84 -7.21 8.01 8.20
CA GLU A 84 -7.27 6.73 8.91
C GLU A 84 -6.97 5.56 7.96
N ALA A 85 -7.60 5.56 6.79
CA ALA A 85 -7.37 4.54 5.78
C ALA A 85 -5.95 4.60 5.21
N LEU A 86 -5.37 5.79 5.08
CA LEU A 86 -3.97 5.96 4.66
C LEU A 86 -3.02 5.40 5.72
N THR A 87 -3.28 5.71 6.98
CA THR A 87 -2.51 5.18 8.11
C THR A 87 -2.54 3.65 8.14
N GLU A 88 -3.69 3.03 7.88
CA GLU A 88 -3.79 1.56 7.75
C GLU A 88 -2.87 1.03 6.64
N VAL A 89 -2.87 1.65 5.45
CA VAL A 89 -2.00 1.24 4.33
C VAL A 89 -0.52 1.40 4.69
N GLU A 90 -0.15 2.49 5.36
CA GLU A 90 1.24 2.71 5.80
C GLU A 90 1.68 1.72 6.86
N VAL A 91 0.81 1.35 7.79
CA VAL A 91 1.08 0.31 8.79
C VAL A 91 1.36 -1.03 8.11
N GLN A 92 0.56 -1.41 7.10
CA GLN A 92 0.81 -2.65 6.36
C GLN A 92 2.09 -2.56 5.51
N ALA A 93 2.37 -1.41 4.88
CA ALA A 93 3.62 -1.19 4.15
C ALA A 93 4.84 -1.34 5.07
N LYS A 94 4.77 -0.75 6.26
CA LYS A 94 5.81 -0.84 7.29
C LYS A 94 5.98 -2.26 7.79
N ARG A 95 4.88 -2.99 8.02
CA ARG A 95 4.91 -4.39 8.46
C ARG A 95 5.62 -5.29 7.44
N ILE A 96 5.37 -5.09 6.14
CA ILE A 96 6.11 -5.75 5.06
C ILE A 96 7.60 -5.36 5.13
N SER A 97 7.91 -4.08 5.26
CA SER A 97 9.29 -3.56 5.37
C SER A 97 10.07 -4.10 6.58
N ASP A 98 9.45 -4.19 7.75
CA ASP A 98 10.06 -4.73 8.96
C ASP A 98 10.32 -6.23 8.86
N GLU A 99 9.38 -6.97 8.25
CA GLU A 99 9.57 -8.41 8.00
C GLU A 99 10.71 -8.67 7.01
N ILE A 100 10.89 -7.76 6.04
CA ILE A 100 12.04 -7.78 5.14
C ILE A 100 13.33 -7.50 5.92
N ARG A 101 13.35 -6.46 6.77
CA ARG A 101 14.54 -6.12 7.57
C ARG A 101 14.96 -7.31 8.43
N LYS A 102 14.02 -7.98 9.10
CA LYS A 102 14.29 -9.19 9.89
C LYS A 102 14.92 -10.29 9.04
N ARG A 103 14.43 -10.51 7.82
CA ARG A 103 14.89 -11.58 6.93
C ARG A 103 16.18 -11.25 6.17
N SER A 104 16.43 -9.98 5.89
CA SER A 104 17.69 -9.48 5.32
C SER A 104 18.81 -9.41 6.36
N MET A 105 18.45 -9.33 7.65
CA MET A 105 19.39 -9.38 8.78
C MET A 105 19.83 -10.82 9.14
N VAL A 106 19.31 -11.84 8.44
CA VAL A 106 19.85 -13.21 8.49
C VAL A 106 21.03 -13.33 7.52
N VAL A 107 22.06 -12.51 7.75
CA VAL A 107 23.42 -12.69 7.21
C VAL A 107 24.38 -12.35 8.34
N THR A 108 24.42 -13.22 9.34
CA THR A 108 25.53 -13.41 10.28
C THR A 108 25.49 -14.85 10.74
#